data_AF-A0A7S1IFU2-F1
#
_entry.id   AF-A0A7S1IFU2-F1
#
_cell.length_a   1.000
_cell.length_b   1.000
_cell.length_c   1.000
_cell.angle_alpha   90.00
_cell.angle_beta   90.00
_cell.angle_gamma   90.00
#
_symmetry.space_group_name_H-M   'P 1'
#
loop_
_entity.id
_entity.type
_entity.pdbx_description
1 polymer ?
#
loop_
_entity_poly.entity_id
_entity_poly.type
_entity_poly.pdbx_seq_one_letter_code
_entity_poly.pdbx_strand_id
1 'polypeptide(L)'
;LQTVLVTLPELRTIVLLLGLYVFFFAWMGVVLYRDQGSAFFMSLPESMWSLICLLTTVNFPDVMIASVTHSRLNFLYFFLFTGFGIFYLMNRTISTTAQAYTETYNDYQADGRAQEEALLREAFDLLRQGRPALELQELVPVFGQLNRRPDLPPIDDDNCRLLLAAVDSNGTGSCELG
;
A
#
# COMPACT_ATOMS: atom_id res chain seq x y z
N LEU A 1 15.05 -5.73 5.21
CA LEU A 1 15.05 -5.38 6.66
C LEU A 1 14.76 -3.90 6.91
N GLN A 2 15.41 -2.95 6.21
CA GLN A 2 15.12 -1.51 6.33
C GLN A 2 13.66 -1.13 6.01
N THR A 3 13.04 -1.73 4.99
CA THR A 3 11.63 -1.48 4.62
C THR A 3 10.62 -1.84 5.73
N VAL A 4 10.93 -2.87 6.54
CA VAL A 4 10.07 -3.30 7.67
C VAL A 4 10.21 -2.35 8.86
N LEU A 5 11.40 -1.75 9.04
CA LEU A 5 11.65 -0.73 10.06
C LEU A 5 11.00 0.61 9.76
N VAL A 6 10.82 0.93 8.47
CA VAL A 6 10.15 2.16 8.02
C VAL A 6 8.63 2.08 8.16
N THR A 7 8.03 0.89 8.01
CA THR A 7 6.56 0.67 8.18
C THR A 7 6.13 0.41 9.63
N LEU A 8 7.09 0.18 10.53
CA LEU A 8 6.89 -0.04 11.96
C LEU A 8 6.07 1.04 12.73
N PRO A 9 6.22 2.36 12.47
CA PRO A 9 5.43 3.37 13.19
C PRO A 9 3.94 3.33 12.86
N GLU A 10 3.55 2.92 11.65
CA GLU A 10 2.15 2.76 11.26
C GLU A 10 1.54 1.50 11.89
N LEU A 11 2.29 0.39 11.88
CA LEU A 11 1.90 -0.86 12.52
C LEU A 11 1.78 -0.73 14.04
N ARG A 12 2.61 0.11 14.69
CA ARG A 12 2.53 0.38 16.13
C ARG A 12 1.13 0.81 16.55
N THR A 13 0.49 1.70 15.79
CA THR A 13 -0.85 2.20 16.12
C THR A 13 -1.89 1.08 16.03
N ILE A 14 -1.79 0.22 15.02
CA ILE A 14 -2.69 -0.93 14.86
C ILE A 14 -2.50 -1.94 15.98
N VAL A 15 -1.24 -2.28 16.29
CA VAL A 15 -0.91 -3.25 17.35
C VAL A 15 -1.35 -2.74 18.71
N LEU A 16 -1.16 -1.45 19.01
CA LEU A 16 -1.65 -0.84 20.26
C LEU A 16 -3.18 -0.85 20.34
N LEU A 17 -3.85 -0.49 19.24
CA LEU A 17 -5.32 -0.50 19.17
C LEU A 17 -5.87 -1.91 19.36
N LEU A 18 -5.27 -2.91 18.70
CA LEU A 18 -5.59 -4.31 18.84
C LEU A 18 -5.36 -4.82 20.27
N GLY A 19 -4.20 -4.48 20.86
CA GLY A 19 -3.87 -4.86 22.23
C GLY A 19 -4.85 -4.26 23.25
N LEU A 20 -5.18 -2.97 23.11
CA LEU A 20 -6.16 -2.29 23.96
C LEU A 20 -7.55 -2.90 23.81
N TYR A 21 -7.96 -3.21 22.57
CA TYR A 21 -9.23 -3.86 22.27
C TYR A 21 -9.34 -5.23 22.95
N VAL A 22 -8.34 -6.09 22.75
CA VAL A 22 -8.28 -7.42 23.37
C VAL A 22 -8.23 -7.30 24.89
N PHE A 23 -7.45 -6.37 25.44
CA PHE A 23 -7.35 -6.17 26.88
C PHE A 23 -8.68 -5.74 27.50
N PHE A 24 -9.38 -4.78 26.88
CA PHE A 24 -10.69 -4.31 27.36
C PHE A 24 -11.72 -5.43 27.39
N PHE A 25 -11.83 -6.18 26.29
CA PHE A 25 -12.76 -7.31 26.23
C PHE A 25 -12.32 -8.46 27.16
N ALA A 26 -11.03 -8.76 27.27
CA ALA A 26 -10.54 -9.77 28.20
C ALA A 26 -10.88 -9.43 29.65
N TRP A 27 -10.66 -8.18 30.06
CA TRP A 27 -11.04 -7.69 31.38
C TRP A 27 -12.55 -7.81 31.61
N MET A 28 -13.36 -7.38 30.65
CA MET A 28 -14.82 -7.50 30.71
C MET A 28 -15.27 -8.97 30.77
N GLY A 29 -14.63 -9.87 30.00
CA GLY A 29 -14.89 -11.30 30.00
C GLY A 29 -14.57 -11.95 31.34
N VAL A 30 -13.44 -11.62 31.97
CA VAL A 30 -13.13 -12.10 33.32
C VAL A 30 -14.18 -11.62 34.32
N VAL A 31 -14.61 -10.36 34.27
CA VAL A 31 -15.64 -9.85 35.20
C VAL A 31 -16.99 -10.54 34.98
N LEU A 32 -17.36 -10.83 33.74
CA LEU A 32 -18.67 -11.41 33.40
C LEU A 32 -18.74 -12.93 33.61
N TYR A 33 -17.65 -13.65 33.35
CA TYR A 33 -17.65 -15.12 33.27
C TYR A 33 -16.87 -15.82 34.40
N ARG A 34 -16.16 -15.09 35.27
CA ARG A 34 -15.41 -15.69 36.39
C ARG A 34 -16.29 -16.57 37.29
N ASP A 35 -17.49 -16.11 37.61
CA ASP A 35 -18.41 -16.85 38.50
C ASP A 35 -19.20 -17.96 37.75
N GLN A 36 -19.13 -17.99 36.42
CA GLN A 36 -19.80 -18.98 35.58
C GLN A 36 -18.95 -20.25 35.36
N GLY A 37 -17.72 -20.31 35.90
CA GLY A 37 -16.87 -21.50 35.83
C GLY A 37 -16.26 -21.78 34.46
N SER A 38 -16.19 -20.76 33.58
CA SER A 38 -15.57 -20.90 32.26
C SER A 38 -14.05 -21.06 32.39
N ALA A 39 -13.52 -22.18 31.89
CA ALA A 39 -12.08 -22.44 31.83
C ALA A 39 -11.31 -21.38 31.00
N PHE A 40 -11.97 -20.76 30.02
CA PHE A 40 -11.34 -19.79 29.11
C PHE A 40 -11.21 -18.37 29.71
N PHE A 41 -11.94 -18.06 30.78
CA PHE A 41 -12.00 -16.71 31.38
C PHE A 41 -11.55 -16.67 32.86
N MET A 42 -10.76 -17.66 33.31
CA MET A 42 -10.32 -17.71 34.71
C MET A 42 -9.33 -16.60 35.06
N SER A 43 -8.41 -16.30 34.16
CA SER A 43 -7.38 -15.28 34.35
C SER A 43 -7.31 -14.30 33.17
N LEU A 44 -6.84 -13.08 33.42
CA LEU A 44 -6.74 -12.05 32.39
C LEU A 44 -5.81 -12.45 31.22
N PRO A 45 -4.60 -13.03 31.46
CA PRO A 45 -3.74 -13.49 30.37
C PRO A 45 -4.36 -14.62 29.53
N GLU A 46 -5.04 -15.56 30.18
CA GLU A 46 -5.72 -16.69 29.53
C GLU A 46 -6.93 -16.24 28.73
N SER A 47 -7.66 -15.23 29.23
CA SER A 47 -8.76 -14.58 28.52
C SER A 47 -8.26 -13.82 27.29
N MET A 48 -7.15 -13.09 27.42
CA MET A 48 -6.52 -12.39 26.29
C MET A 48 -6.09 -13.38 25.21
N TRP A 49 -5.43 -14.48 25.60
CA TRP A 49 -5.05 -15.54 24.66
C TRP A 49 -6.26 -16.14 23.94
N SER A 50 -7.29 -16.51 24.70
CA SER A 50 -8.52 -17.07 24.14
C SER A 50 -9.20 -16.10 23.17
N LEU A 51 -9.24 -14.81 23.48
CA LEU A 51 -9.82 -13.78 22.60
C LEU A 51 -8.96 -13.50 21.36
N ILE A 52 -7.64 -13.62 21.45
CA ILE A 52 -6.76 -13.53 20.27
C ILE A 52 -7.03 -14.71 19.32
N CYS A 53 -7.12 -15.93 19.85
CA CYS A 53 -7.50 -17.10 19.06
C CYS A 53 -8.90 -16.99 18.45
N LEU A 54 -9.82 -16.34 19.17
CA LEU A 54 -11.17 -16.06 18.67
C LEU A 54 -11.14 -15.03 17.53
N LEU A 55 -10.34 -13.97 17.66
CA LEU A 55 -10.17 -12.94 16.64
C LEU A 55 -9.54 -13.48 15.35
N THR A 56 -8.60 -14.42 15.48
CA THR A 56 -8.01 -15.13 14.33
C THR A 56 -8.88 -16.28 13.83
N THR A 57 -10.06 -16.47 14.41
CA THR A 57 -11.06 -17.50 14.08
C THR A 57 -10.58 -18.95 14.23
N VAL A 58 -9.41 -19.18 14.83
CA VAL A 58 -8.80 -20.51 14.94
C VAL A 58 -9.61 -21.45 15.84
N ASN A 59 -10.32 -20.91 16.84
CA ASN A 59 -11.08 -21.70 17.83
C ASN A 59 -12.52 -21.18 18.03
N PHE A 60 -13.16 -20.64 16.98
CA PHE A 60 -14.46 -19.95 17.08
C PHE A 60 -15.62 -20.77 17.69
N PRO A 61 -15.86 -22.05 17.33
CA PRO A 61 -16.98 -22.80 17.92
C PRO A 61 -16.73 -23.21 19.37
N ASP A 62 -15.51 -23.60 19.75
CA ASP A 62 -15.25 -24.19 21.08
C ASP A 62 -15.29 -23.15 22.21
N VAL A 63 -14.74 -21.94 22.00
CA VAL A 63 -14.76 -20.86 23.00
C VAL A 63 -16.17 -20.26 23.16
N MET A 64 -16.90 -20.18 22.05
CA MET A 64 -18.25 -19.62 22.01
C MET A 64 -19.29 -20.59 22.60
N ILE A 65 -19.25 -21.88 22.24
CA ILE A 65 -20.22 -22.87 22.72
C ILE A 65 -20.09 -23.07 24.24
N ALA A 66 -18.86 -23.06 24.78
CA ALA A 66 -18.63 -23.24 26.21
C ALA A 66 -19.19 -22.09 27.09
N SER A 67 -19.40 -20.91 26.53
CA SER A 67 -19.87 -19.73 27.25
C SER A 67 -21.34 -19.38 26.97
N VAL A 68 -21.87 -19.76 25.80
CA VAL A 68 -23.29 -19.54 25.43
C VAL A 68 -24.25 -20.52 26.09
N THR A 69 -23.77 -21.70 26.51
CA THR A 69 -24.59 -22.74 27.18
C THR A 69 -25.23 -22.30 28.50
N HIS A 70 -24.69 -21.27 29.17
CA HIS A 70 -25.24 -20.76 30.42
C HIS A 70 -26.32 -19.67 30.24
N SER A 71 -26.16 -18.75 29.28
CA SER A 71 -27.11 -17.67 29.02
C SER A 71 -27.10 -17.23 27.56
N ARG A 72 -28.29 -17.09 26.97
CA ARG A 72 -28.46 -16.63 25.57
C ARG A 72 -27.94 -15.21 25.34
N LEU A 73 -27.85 -14.39 26.40
CA LEU A 73 -27.33 -13.02 26.30
C LEU A 73 -25.81 -12.98 26.11
N ASN A 74 -25.09 -14.06 26.43
CA ASN A 74 -23.65 -14.17 26.23
C ASN A 74 -23.27 -14.13 24.75
N PHE A 75 -24.16 -14.57 23.85
CA PHE A 75 -23.98 -14.45 22.40
C PHE A 75 -23.71 -13.01 21.96
N LEU A 76 -24.37 -12.03 22.59
CA LEU A 76 -24.21 -10.61 22.22
C LEU A 76 -22.78 -10.11 22.47
N TYR A 77 -22.13 -10.57 23.55
CA TYR A 77 -20.73 -10.26 23.84
C TYR A 77 -19.81 -10.74 22.70
N PHE A 78 -19.96 -12.01 22.30
CA PHE A 78 -19.14 -12.59 21.22
C PHE A 78 -19.46 -12.00 19.86
N PHE A 79 -20.74 -11.70 19.59
CA PHE A 79 -21.17 -11.04 18.37
C PHE A 79 -20.58 -9.64 18.24
N LEU A 80 -20.59 -8.84 19.32
CA LEU A 80 -19.98 -7.52 19.32
C LEU A 80 -18.45 -7.61 19.18
N PHE A 81 -17.80 -8.50 19.93
CA PHE A 81 -16.35 -8.69 19.83
C PHE A 81 -15.92 -9.15 18.44
N THR A 82 -16.63 -10.09 17.84
CA THR A 82 -16.29 -10.62 16.53
C THR A 82 -16.67 -9.64 15.43
N GLY A 83 -17.83 -9.01 15.55
CA GLY A 83 -18.30 -7.99 14.61
C GLY A 83 -17.35 -6.82 14.54
N PHE A 84 -17.02 -6.19 15.67
CA PHE A 84 -16.01 -5.12 15.68
C PHE A 84 -14.62 -5.63 15.27
N GLY A 85 -14.22 -6.82 15.70
CA GLY A 85 -12.93 -7.41 15.32
C GLY A 85 -12.76 -7.56 13.81
N ILE A 86 -13.76 -8.12 13.14
CA ILE A 86 -13.70 -8.36 11.69
C ILE A 86 -13.98 -7.06 10.92
N PHE A 87 -15.05 -6.33 11.23
CA PHE A 87 -15.44 -5.16 10.43
C PHE A 87 -14.61 -3.91 10.69
N TYR A 88 -14.00 -3.77 11.86
CA TYR A 88 -13.19 -2.59 12.17
C TYR A 88 -11.70 -2.90 12.15
N LEU A 89 -11.24 -3.88 12.95
CA LEU A 89 -9.78 -4.16 13.07
C LEU A 89 -9.19 -4.77 11.79
N MET A 90 -9.86 -5.74 11.16
CA MET A 90 -9.35 -6.30 9.89
C MET A 90 -9.38 -5.25 8.77
N ASN A 91 -10.47 -4.51 8.64
CA ASN A 91 -10.58 -3.45 7.64
C ASN A 91 -9.51 -2.35 7.83
N ARG A 92 -9.21 -1.97 9.08
CA ARG A 92 -8.13 -1.01 9.37
C ARG A 92 -6.75 -1.56 8.98
N THR A 93 -6.51 -2.85 9.23
CA THR A 93 -5.24 -3.51 8.90
C THR A 93 -5.02 -3.55 7.38
N ILE A 94 -6.03 -4.00 6.62
CA ILE A 94 -5.98 -4.07 5.16
C ILE A 94 -5.72 -2.68 4.56
N SER A 95 -6.43 -1.65 5.05
CA SER A 95 -6.26 -0.28 4.57
C SER A 95 -4.83 0.23 4.76
N THR A 96 -4.20 -0.08 5.90
CA THR A 96 -2.84 0.39 6.19
C THR A 96 -1.81 -0.39 5.37
N THR A 97 -1.98 -1.70 5.21
CA THR A 97 -1.08 -2.48 4.35
C THR A 97 -1.19 -2.08 2.88
N ALA A 98 -2.40 -1.77 2.42
CA ALA A 98 -2.63 -1.27 1.07
C ALA A 98 -1.96 0.10 0.88
N GLN A 99 -2.10 1.01 1.85
CA GLN A 99 -1.44 2.31 1.83
C GLN A 99 0.09 2.16 1.73
N ALA A 100 0.70 1.35 2.59
CA ALA A 100 2.15 1.11 2.55
C ALA A 100 2.62 0.50 1.21
N TYR A 101 1.83 -0.41 0.62
CA TYR A 101 2.13 -0.97 -0.69
C TYR A 101 2.05 0.09 -1.81
N THR A 102 0.98 0.88 -1.82
CA THR A 102 0.77 1.93 -2.84
C THR A 102 1.83 3.02 -2.74
N GLU A 103 2.22 3.43 -1.53
CA GLU A 103 3.28 4.43 -1.32
C GLU A 103 4.62 3.93 -1.86
N THR A 104 5.01 2.70 -1.51
CA THR A 104 6.23 2.08 -2.03
C THR A 104 6.22 1.99 -3.56
N TYR A 105 5.07 1.63 -4.15
CA TYR A 105 4.91 1.56 -5.61
C TYR A 105 5.03 2.94 -6.29
N ASN A 106 4.44 3.98 -5.68
CA ASN A 106 4.49 5.33 -6.20
C ASN A 106 5.91 5.91 -6.13
N ASP A 107 6.62 5.65 -5.03
CA ASP A 107 8.02 6.07 -4.88
C ASP A 107 8.91 5.45 -5.96
N TYR A 108 8.76 4.14 -6.24
CA TYR A 108 9.50 3.50 -7.33
C TYR A 108 9.18 4.10 -8.70
N GLN A 109 7.92 4.46 -8.97
CA GLN A 109 7.58 5.14 -10.22
C GLN A 109 8.13 6.57 -10.28
N ALA A 110 8.09 7.30 -9.16
CA ALA A 110 8.59 8.67 -9.07
C ALA A 110 10.11 8.71 -9.29
N ASP A 111 10.86 7.82 -8.64
CA ASP A 111 12.30 7.69 -8.82
C ASP A 111 12.65 7.30 -10.26
N GLY A 112 11.90 6.34 -10.84
CA GLY A 112 12.09 5.94 -12.23
C GLY A 112 11.89 7.10 -13.22
N ARG A 113 10.81 7.87 -13.06
CA ARG A 113 10.54 9.05 -13.90
C ARG A 113 11.58 10.14 -13.70
N ALA A 114 11.98 10.42 -12.47
CA ALA A 114 13.01 11.42 -12.19
C ALA A 114 14.35 11.05 -12.85
N GLN A 115 14.70 9.76 -12.85
CA GLN A 115 15.91 9.26 -13.48
C GLN A 115 15.81 9.29 -15.02
N GLU A 116 14.65 8.94 -15.58
CA GLU A 116 14.38 9.06 -17.01
C GLU A 116 14.45 10.51 -17.48
N GLU A 117 13.82 11.44 -16.76
CA GLU A 117 13.90 12.88 -17.05
C GLU A 117 15.33 13.41 -16.94
N ALA A 118 16.10 12.96 -15.94
CA ALA A 118 17.50 13.36 -15.80
C ALA A 118 18.36 12.88 -16.98
N LEU A 119 18.19 11.63 -17.42
CA LEU A 119 18.90 11.07 -18.57
C LEU A 119 18.49 11.75 -19.89
N LEU A 120 17.19 12.03 -20.07
CA LEU A 120 16.70 12.75 -21.24
C LEU A 120 17.21 14.19 -21.28
N ARG A 121 17.26 14.87 -20.13
CA ARG A 121 17.85 16.21 -20.01
C ARG A 121 19.33 16.19 -20.34
N GLU A 122 20.10 15.23 -19.83
CA GLU A 122 21.52 15.09 -20.15
C GLU A 122 21.74 14.81 -21.64
N ALA A 123 20.98 13.88 -22.23
CA ALA A 123 21.04 13.58 -23.66
C ALA A 123 20.69 14.80 -24.52
N PHE A 124 19.68 15.57 -24.12
CA PHE A 124 19.29 16.80 -24.81
C PHE A 124 20.37 17.88 -24.71
N ASP A 125 20.97 18.08 -23.53
CA ASP A 125 22.06 19.04 -23.35
C ASP A 125 23.30 18.67 -24.20
N LEU A 126 23.61 17.37 -24.34
CA LEU A 126 24.68 16.90 -25.23
C LEU A 126 24.39 17.22 -26.71
N LEU A 127 23.15 17.05 -27.16
CA LEU A 127 22.74 17.38 -28.53
C LEU A 127 22.78 18.89 -28.79
N ARG A 128 22.39 19.68 -27.78
CA ARG A 128 22.29 21.15 -27.88
C ARG A 128 23.65 21.83 -28.05
N GLN A 129 24.75 21.17 -27.62
CA GLN A 129 26.12 21.69 -27.73
C GLN A 129 26.27 23.15 -27.25
N GLY A 130 25.48 23.54 -26.23
CA GLY A 130 25.51 24.90 -25.66
C GLY A 130 24.63 25.96 -26.35
N ARG A 131 23.82 25.61 -27.36
CA ARG A 131 22.81 26.50 -27.97
C ARG A 131 21.61 26.73 -27.03
N PRO A 132 20.79 27.78 -27.18
CA PRO A 132 19.61 27.97 -26.33
C PRO A 132 18.50 26.94 -26.61
N ALA A 133 18.26 26.58 -27.88
CA ALA A 133 17.23 25.65 -28.31
C ALA A 133 17.77 24.65 -29.34
N LEU A 134 17.10 23.49 -29.48
CA LEU A 134 17.41 22.50 -30.50
C LEU A 134 16.51 22.70 -31.72
N GLU A 135 17.08 22.75 -32.92
CA GLU A 135 16.25 22.80 -34.14
C GLU A 135 15.66 21.43 -34.46
N LEU A 136 14.40 21.39 -34.91
CA LEU A 136 13.70 20.14 -35.26
C LEU A 136 14.45 19.31 -36.32
N GLN A 137 15.23 19.97 -37.19
CA GLN A 137 16.03 19.32 -38.24
C GLN A 137 17.18 18.47 -37.67
N GLU A 138 17.70 18.83 -36.50
CA GLU A 138 18.76 18.08 -35.81
C GLU A 138 18.23 16.85 -35.06
N LEU A 139 16.92 16.81 -34.77
CA LEU A 139 16.24 15.67 -34.16
C LEU A 139 15.91 14.54 -35.14
N VAL A 140 15.64 14.86 -36.42
CA VAL A 140 15.35 13.87 -37.47
C VAL A 140 16.39 12.74 -37.56
N PRO A 141 17.71 13.01 -37.62
CA PRO A 141 18.71 11.94 -37.65
C PRO A 141 18.77 11.13 -36.33
N VAL A 142 18.43 11.73 -35.19
CA VAL A 142 18.35 11.04 -33.90
C VAL A 142 17.20 10.05 -33.88
N PHE A 143 16.01 10.45 -34.36
CA PHE A 143 14.88 9.54 -34.55
C PHE A 143 15.21 8.40 -35.53
N GLY A 144 15.96 8.69 -36.60
CA GLY A 144 16.46 7.66 -37.51
C GLY A 144 17.41 6.65 -36.85
N GLN A 145 18.22 7.08 -35.87
CA GLN A 145 19.09 6.19 -35.10
C GLN A 145 18.33 5.39 -34.04
N LEU A 146 17.34 5.99 -33.38
CA LEU A 146 16.43 5.31 -32.47
C LEU A 146 15.63 4.21 -33.18
N ASN A 147 15.21 4.45 -34.43
CA ASN A 147 14.48 3.46 -35.23
C ASN A 147 15.34 2.27 -35.68
N ARG A 148 16.68 2.36 -35.57
CA ARG A 148 17.60 1.23 -35.84
C ARG A 148 17.77 0.29 -34.64
N ARG A 149 17.28 0.68 -33.46
CA ARG A 149 17.37 -0.13 -32.25
C ARG A 149 16.26 -1.19 -32.25
N PRO A 150 16.59 -2.49 -32.21
CA PRO A 150 15.61 -3.57 -32.29
C PRO A 150 14.75 -3.71 -31.03
N ASP A 151 15.15 -3.04 -29.94
CA ASP A 151 14.47 -2.95 -28.66
C ASP A 151 13.30 -1.96 -28.64
N LEU A 152 13.20 -1.08 -29.64
CA LEU A 152 12.14 -0.07 -29.74
C LEU A 152 11.15 -0.43 -30.86
N PRO A 153 9.84 -0.17 -30.68
CA PRO A 153 8.87 -0.32 -31.75
C PRO A 153 9.22 0.65 -32.89
N PRO A 154 9.15 0.21 -34.16
CA PRO A 154 9.53 1.04 -35.28
C PRO A 154 8.59 2.24 -35.42
N ILE A 155 9.16 3.42 -35.60
CA ILE A 155 8.44 4.67 -35.80
C ILE A 155 8.35 4.92 -37.30
N ASP A 156 7.12 4.99 -37.83
CA ASP A 156 6.85 5.35 -39.21
C ASP A 156 7.04 6.86 -39.44
N ASP A 157 7.30 7.28 -40.68
CA ASP A 157 7.61 8.69 -41.01
C ASP A 157 6.47 9.64 -40.65
N ASP A 158 5.21 9.19 -40.79
CA ASP A 158 4.03 9.97 -40.40
C ASP A 158 3.91 10.14 -38.87
N ASN A 159 4.24 9.08 -38.12
CA ASN A 159 4.27 9.13 -36.64
C ASN A 159 5.44 9.97 -36.13
N CYS A 160 6.59 9.94 -36.83
CA CYS A 160 7.74 10.80 -36.52
C CYS A 160 7.37 12.28 -36.66
N ARG A 161 6.64 12.65 -37.72
CA ARG A 161 6.14 14.02 -37.91
C ARG A 161 5.13 14.44 -36.84
N LEU A 162 4.25 13.53 -36.42
CA LEU A 162 3.31 13.77 -35.32
C LEU A 162 4.04 13.95 -33.98
N LEU A 163 5.07 13.15 -33.70
CA LEU A 163 5.89 13.30 -32.51
C LEU A 163 6.66 14.62 -32.51
N LEU A 164 7.29 14.99 -33.63
CA LEU A 164 7.97 16.28 -33.77
C LEU A 164 7.01 17.45 -33.60
N ALA A 165 5.78 17.36 -34.13
CA ALA A 165 4.74 18.37 -33.92
C ALA A 165 4.23 18.42 -32.47
N ALA A 166 4.19 17.28 -31.76
CA ALA A 166 3.83 17.23 -30.35
C ALA A 166 4.92 17.81 -29.44
N VAL A 167 6.19 17.63 -29.81
CA VAL A 167 7.34 18.23 -29.09
C VAL A 167 7.45 19.73 -29.41
N ASP A 168 7.15 20.17 -30.63
CA ASP A 168 7.06 21.59 -31.03
C ASP A 168 5.72 22.22 -30.61
N SER A 169 5.45 22.24 -29.30
CA SER A 169 4.21 22.81 -28.75
C SER A 169 4.00 24.30 -29.04
N ASN A 170 5.06 25.04 -29.40
CA ASN A 170 5.03 26.47 -29.68
C ASN A 170 5.02 26.81 -31.20
N GLY A 171 5.17 25.80 -32.08
CA GLY A 171 5.19 25.99 -33.54
C GLY A 171 6.38 26.81 -34.04
N THR A 172 7.47 26.85 -33.28
CA THR A 172 8.67 27.66 -33.57
C THR A 172 9.72 26.88 -34.35
N GLY A 173 9.47 25.59 -34.66
CA GLY A 173 10.45 24.71 -35.31
C GLY A 173 11.67 24.40 -34.42
N SER A 174 11.55 24.68 -33.12
CA SER A 174 12.63 24.59 -32.13
C SER A 174 12.08 24.04 -30.81
N CYS A 175 12.84 23.13 -30.20
CA CYS A 175 12.48 22.52 -28.92
C CYS A 175 13.24 23.21 -27.78
N GLU A 176 12.50 23.62 -26.75
CA GLU A 176 13.02 24.05 -25.46
C GLU A 176 12.48 23.10 -24.37
N LEU A 177 13.36 22.51 -23.56
CA LEU A 177 12.95 21.78 -22.36
C LEU A 177 12.58 22.81 -21.28
N GLY A 178 11.29 22.88 -20.95
CA GLY A 178 10.79 23.63 -19.79
C GLY A 178 11.25 23.06 -18.46
#